data_AF-A0AA35VEJ8-F1
#
_entry.id   AF-A0AA35VEJ8-F1
#
_cell.length_a   1.000
_cell.length_b   1.000
_cell.length_c   1.000
_cell.angle_alpha   90.00
_cell.angle_beta   90.00
_cell.angle_gamma   90.00
#
_symmetry.space_group_name_H-M   'P 1'
#
loop_
_entity.id
_entity.type
_entity.pdbx_description
1 polymer ?
#
loop_
_entity_poly.entity_id
_entity_poly.type
_entity_poly.pdbx_seq_one_letter_code
_entity_poly.pdbx_strand_id
1 'polypeptide(L)'
;MTTISELKAKGVGGPLQVRILRKWKHDIWQYETWYLAVEKYVDAIQILGQRTNQSYIESVLNVSQRYIISDYSCPELDKYQKVLENDIYIDVGLKSST
;
A
#
# COMPACT_ATOMS: atom_id res chain seq x y z
N MET A 1 7.26 -10.68 12.15
CA MET A 1 6.28 -10.22 11.15
C MET A 1 5.54 -9.08 11.80
N THR A 2 5.51 -7.93 11.14
CA THR A 2 4.82 -6.73 11.63
C THR A 2 3.35 -6.83 11.26
N THR A 3 2.46 -6.34 12.11
CA THR A 3 1.02 -6.25 11.86
C THR A 3 0.60 -4.85 11.43
N ILE A 4 -0.56 -4.71 10.77
CA ILE A 4 -1.08 -3.39 10.36
C ILE A 4 -1.28 -2.48 11.58
N SER A 5 -1.80 -3.03 12.68
CA SER A 5 -1.99 -2.33 13.95
C SER A 5 -0.69 -1.80 14.59
N GLU A 6 0.47 -2.39 14.27
CA GLU A 6 1.78 -1.94 14.76
C GLU A 6 2.42 -0.84 13.90
N LEU A 7 1.85 -0.57 12.72
CA LEU A 7 2.37 0.44 11.82
C LEU A 7 2.16 1.84 12.39
N LYS A 8 3.22 2.64 12.33
CA LYS A 8 3.20 4.05 12.72
C LYS A 8 3.47 4.92 11.50
N ALA A 9 2.78 6.06 11.44
CA ALA A 9 3.07 7.09 10.46
C ALA A 9 4.56 7.50 10.53
N LYS A 10 5.16 7.76 9.37
CA LYS A 10 6.57 8.18 9.20
C LYS A 10 7.61 7.12 9.60
N GLY A 11 7.20 5.86 9.81
CA GLY A 11 8.10 4.74 10.05
C GLY A 11 8.44 3.94 8.79
N VAL A 12 9.59 3.26 8.81
CA VAL A 12 9.88 2.13 7.90
C VAL A 12 9.31 0.88 8.56
N GLY A 13 8.21 0.36 8.01
CA GLY A 13 7.55 -0.82 8.56
C GLY A 13 8.33 -2.10 8.24
N GLY A 14 8.31 -3.06 9.16
CA GLY A 14 8.87 -4.39 8.91
C GLY A 14 8.03 -5.18 7.90
N PRO A 15 8.49 -6.36 7.43
CA PRO A 15 7.79 -7.12 6.41
C PRO A 15 6.34 -7.43 6.83
N LEU A 16 5.40 -7.05 5.97
CA LEU A 16 3.96 -7.19 6.20
C LEU A 16 3.38 -8.21 5.22
N GLN A 17 2.65 -9.20 5.74
CA GLN A 17 1.96 -10.17 4.91
C GLN A 17 0.51 -9.73 4.65
N VAL A 18 0.18 -9.45 3.39
CA VAL A 18 -1.15 -8.98 3.02
C VAL A 18 -1.74 -9.76 1.86
N ARG A 19 -3.08 -9.77 1.78
CA ARG A 19 -3.82 -10.20 0.60
C ARG A 19 -4.43 -8.99 -0.09
N ILE A 20 -4.22 -8.86 -1.40
CA ILE A 20 -4.84 -7.79 -2.19
C ILE A 20 -6.31 -8.16 -2.46
N LEU A 21 -7.24 -7.29 -2.10
CA LEU A 21 -8.68 -7.48 -2.32
C LEU A 21 -9.22 -6.70 -3.50
N ARG A 22 -8.67 -5.50 -3.73
CA ARG A 22 -9.13 -4.61 -4.79
C ARG A 22 -7.97 -3.76 -5.28
N LYS A 23 -8.04 -3.34 -6.54
CA LYS A 23 -7.25 -2.24 -7.07
C LYS A 23 -8.15 -1.23 -7.77
N TRP A 24 -7.78 0.04 -7.74
CA TRP A 24 -8.46 1.11 -8.47
C TRP A 24 -7.47 2.17 -8.91
N LYS A 25 -7.86 2.93 -9.93
CA LYS A 25 -7.13 4.11 -10.38
C LYS A 25 -8.04 5.31 -10.17
N HIS A 26 -7.45 6.46 -9.88
CA HIS A 26 -8.21 7.70 -9.82
C HIS A 26 -8.31 8.29 -11.23
N ASP A 27 -9.47 8.79 -11.62
CA ASP A 27 -9.66 9.36 -12.97
C ASP A 27 -8.76 10.59 -13.23
N ILE A 28 -8.43 11.32 -12.15
CA ILE A 28 -7.61 12.54 -12.17
C ILE A 28 -6.12 12.21 -12.05
N TRP A 29 -5.75 11.20 -11.25
CA TRP A 29 -4.37 10.85 -10.92
C TRP A 29 -3.96 9.59 -11.67
N GLN A 30 -3.72 9.74 -12.98
CA GLN A 30 -3.48 8.62 -13.89
C GLN A 30 -2.19 7.82 -13.58
N TYR A 31 -1.26 8.43 -12.85
CA TYR A 31 0.03 7.83 -12.48
C TYR A 31 0.03 7.18 -11.10
N GLU A 32 -1.15 6.95 -10.52
CA GLU A 32 -1.32 6.34 -9.21
C GLU A 32 -2.28 5.16 -9.31
N THR A 33 -1.86 4.04 -8.73
CA THR A 33 -2.72 2.87 -8.61
C THR A 33 -2.81 2.50 -7.15
N TRP A 34 -4.05 2.50 -6.66
CA TRP A 34 -4.36 2.20 -5.29
C TRP A 34 -4.83 0.76 -5.14
N TYR A 35 -4.47 0.15 -4.01
CA TYR A 35 -4.83 -1.21 -3.66
C TYR A 35 -5.42 -1.25 -2.26
N LEU A 36 -6.41 -2.11 -2.08
CA LEU A 36 -6.93 -2.49 -0.79
C LEU A 36 -6.30 -3.81 -0.41
N ALA A 37 -5.61 -3.83 0.71
CA ALA A 37 -4.92 -5.00 1.22
C ALA A 37 -5.44 -5.35 2.61
N VAL A 38 -5.53 -6.65 2.91
CA VAL A 38 -5.93 -7.12 4.24
C VAL A 38 -4.85 -8.03 4.81
N GLU A 39 -4.46 -7.77 6.05
CA GLU A 39 -3.63 -8.68 6.83
C GLU A 39 -4.52 -9.74 7.44
N LYS A 40 -4.21 -11.02 7.17
CA LYS A 40 -4.77 -12.26 7.79
C LYS A 40 -6.17 -12.13 8.45
N TYR A 41 -7.06 -11.40 7.79
CA TYR A 41 -8.45 -11.10 8.17
C TYR A 41 -8.70 -10.23 9.41
N VAL A 42 -7.72 -9.48 9.92
CA VAL A 42 -7.90 -8.62 11.12
C VAL A 42 -8.02 -7.16 10.73
N ASP A 43 -7.06 -6.65 9.95
CA ASP A 43 -6.99 -5.25 9.56
C ASP A 43 -6.87 -5.09 8.04
N ALA A 44 -7.36 -3.95 7.55
CA ALA A 44 -7.23 -3.55 6.16
C ALA A 44 -6.33 -2.31 6.07
N ILE A 45 -5.56 -2.18 4.99
CA ILE A 45 -4.73 -1.03 4.70
C ILE A 45 -4.77 -0.69 3.22
N GLN A 46 -4.59 0.60 2.91
CA GLN A 46 -4.47 1.08 1.55
C GLN A 46 -2.99 1.08 1.14
N ILE A 47 -2.71 0.64 -0.08
CA ILE A 47 -1.38 0.66 -0.67
C ILE A 47 -1.42 1.54 -1.92
N LEU A 48 -0.47 2.45 -2.05
CA LEU A 48 -0.22 3.26 -3.23
C LEU A 48 0.95 2.69 -4.02
N GLY A 49 0.73 2.40 -5.31
CA GLY A 49 1.79 2.15 -6.28
C GLY A 49 2.10 3.43 -7.06
N GLN A 50 3.28 4.00 -6.85
CA GLN A 50 3.65 5.31 -7.41
C GLN A 50 4.26 5.28 -8.82
N ARG A 51 3.84 6.28 -9.62
CA ARG A 51 4.37 6.82 -10.88
C ARG A 51 5.44 5.99 -11.59
N THR A 52 6.70 6.07 -11.18
CA THR A 52 7.83 5.47 -11.91
C THR A 52 7.78 3.94 -11.94
N ASN A 53 7.17 3.32 -10.94
CA ASN A 53 7.07 1.88 -10.79
C ASN A 53 5.63 1.36 -10.96
N GLN A 54 4.67 2.21 -11.35
CA GLN A 54 3.26 1.86 -11.46
C GLN A 54 3.03 0.61 -12.31
N SER A 55 3.58 0.56 -13.52
CA SER A 55 3.43 -0.58 -14.43
C SER A 55 4.02 -1.88 -13.87
N TYR A 56 5.17 -1.78 -13.19
CA TYR A 56 5.80 -2.93 -12.54
C TYR A 56 4.92 -3.44 -11.40
N ILE A 57 4.51 -2.55 -10.50
CA ILE A 57 3.66 -2.87 -9.35
C ILE A 57 2.33 -3.48 -9.83
N GLU A 58 1.72 -2.96 -10.89
CA GLU A 58 0.50 -3.51 -11.48
C GLU A 58 0.65 -4.91 -12.05
N SER A 59 1.83 -5.23 -12.59
CA SER A 59 2.13 -6.58 -13.09
C SER A 59 2.39 -7.59 -11.97
N VAL A 60 2.88 -7.12 -10.82
CA VAL A 60 3.24 -7.97 -9.67
C VAL A 60 2.07 -8.14 -8.71
N LEU A 61 1.38 -7.05 -8.34
CA LEU A 61 0.30 -7.04 -7.35
C LEU A 61 -1.05 -7.38 -8.00
N ASN A 62 -1.37 -8.66 -7.96
CA ASN A 62 -2.62 -9.21 -8.46
C ASN A 62 -3.67 -9.33 -7.36
N VAL A 63 -4.92 -9.03 -7.73
CA VAL A 63 -6.07 -9.17 -6.83
C VAL A 63 -6.24 -10.64 -6.43
N SER A 64 -6.72 -10.87 -5.21
CA SER A 64 -6.90 -12.17 -4.56
C SER A 64 -5.63 -12.92 -4.19
N GLN A 65 -4.44 -12.42 -4.54
CA GLN A 65 -3.16 -13.03 -4.18
C GLN A 65 -2.58 -12.46 -2.87
N ARG A 66 -1.67 -13.23 -2.28
CA ARG A 66 -0.97 -12.87 -1.03
C ARG A 66 0.47 -12.50 -1.33
N TYR A 67 0.95 -11.47 -0.64
CA TYR A 67 2.30 -10.94 -0.79
C TYR A 67 2.91 -10.68 0.57
N ILE A 68 4.23 -10.71 0.61
CA ILE A 68 5.02 -10.12 1.68
C ILE A 68 5.56 -8.82 1.10
N ILE A 69 5.10 -7.70 1.66
CA ILE A 69 5.59 -6.38 1.29
C ILE A 69 6.71 -6.04 2.26
N SER A 70 7.92 -5.94 1.72
CA SER A 70 9.08 -5.34 2.39
C SER A 70 9.37 -3.99 1.77
N ASP A 71 10.15 -3.15 2.47
CA ASP A 71 10.71 -1.92 1.91
C ASP A 71 9.63 -0.92 1.42
N TYR A 72 8.76 -0.53 2.34
CA TYR A 72 7.70 0.44 2.12
C TYR A 72 7.79 1.60 3.11
N SER A 73 7.23 2.74 2.73
CA SER A 73 7.03 3.87 3.65
C SER A 73 5.58 3.93 4.12
N CYS A 74 5.36 4.52 5.30
CA CYS A 74 4.02 4.74 5.88
C CYS A 74 3.71 6.24 5.99
N PRO A 75 3.34 6.93 4.91
CA PRO A 75 3.02 8.35 4.98
C PRO A 75 1.68 8.58 5.69
N GLU A 76 1.46 9.81 6.15
CA GLU A 76 0.15 10.24 6.61
C GLU A 76 -0.79 10.38 5.42
N LEU A 77 -2.01 9.86 5.55
CA LEU A 77 -2.99 9.87 4.48
C LEU A 77 -3.74 11.21 4.43
N ASP A 78 -3.83 11.83 3.25
CA ASP A 78 -4.70 12.99 3.07
C ASP A 78 -6.17 12.56 3.21
N LYS A 79 -6.94 13.34 3.97
CA LYS A 79 -8.39 13.19 4.18
C LYS A 79 -9.19 13.06 2.88
N TYR A 80 -8.72 13.63 1.76
CA TYR A 80 -9.40 13.52 0.46
C TYR A 80 -9.03 12.24 -0.33
N GLN A 81 -7.99 11.52 0.09
CA GLN A 81 -7.52 10.27 -0.53
C GLN A 81 -7.92 9.02 0.29
N LYS A 82 -8.74 9.21 1.33
CA LYS A 82 -9.10 8.20 2.32
C LYS A 82 -10.25 7.31 1.85
N VAL A 83 -9.99 6.04 1.53
CA VAL A 83 -11.04 5.01 1.32
C VAL A 83 -11.33 4.18 2.59
N LEU A 84 -10.34 4.02 3.47
CA LEU A 84 -10.48 3.38 4.79
C LEU A 84 -10.28 4.39 5.90
N GLU A 85 -10.90 4.19 7.07
CA GLU A 85 -10.71 5.02 8.27
C GLU A 85 -9.30 4.90 8.93
N ASN A 86 -8.26 4.61 8.16
CA ASN A 86 -6.88 4.57 8.65
C ASN A 86 -6.17 5.90 8.41
N ASP A 87 -5.37 6.36 9.35
CA ASP A 87 -4.61 7.61 9.22
C ASP A 87 -3.31 7.47 8.41
N ILE A 88 -3.00 6.23 8.00
CA ILE A 88 -1.80 5.87 7.25
C ILE A 88 -2.14 5.01 6.03
N TYR A 89 -1.26 5.07 5.04
CA TYR A 89 -1.23 4.16 3.91
C TYR A 89 0.20 3.64 3.69
N ILE A 90 0.32 2.58 2.90
CA ILE A 90 1.61 2.02 2.50
C ILE A 90 1.95 2.58 1.13
N ASP A 91 3.14 3.15 0.98
CA ASP A 91 3.68 3.55 -0.32
C ASP A 91 4.73 2.54 -0.77
N VAL A 92 4.46 1.87 -1.90
CA VAL A 92 5.37 0.92 -2.55
C VAL A 92 5.86 1.50 -3.88
N GLY A 93 7.17 1.43 -4.10
CA GLY A 93 7.80 1.99 -5.30
C GLY A 93 8.95 2.94 -5.03
N LEU A 94 9.17 3.36 -3.77
CA LEU A 94 10.40 4.01 -3.37
C LEU A 94 11.49 2.96 -3.13
N LYS A 95 12.15 2.52 -4.20
CA LYS A 95 13.57 2.17 -4.04
C LYS A 95 14.27 3.51 -3.89
N SER A 96 14.50 3.95 -2.65
CA SER A 96 15.47 5.03 -2.39
C SER A 96 16.81 4.50 -2.85
N SER A 97 17.14 4.78 -4.11
CA SER A 97 18.51 4.72 -4.59
C SER A 97 19.26 5.88 -3.94
N THR A 98 19.78 5.65 -2.73
CA THR A 98 20.89 6.42 -2.20
C THR A 98 21.78 5.52 -1.36
#